data_AF-A0A964G0Z3-F1
#
_entry.id   AF-A0A964G0Z3-F1
#
_cell.length_a   1.000
_cell.length_b   1.000
_cell.length_c   1.000
_cell.angle_alpha   90.00
_cell.angle_beta   90.00
_cell.angle_gamma   90.00
#
_symmetry.space_group_name_H-M   'P 1'
#
loop_
_entity.id
_entity.type
_entity.pdbx_description
1 polymer ?
#
loop_
_entity_poly.entity_id
_entity_poly.type
_entity_poly.pdbx_seq_one_letter_code
_entity_poly.pdbx_strand_id
1 'polypeptide(L)' 'MAKKIPPDMAELSVYVDKKLKLQFKLACTAQEKPMSEIVGLLMKQWLEIQATSPESEP' A
#
# COMPACT_ATOMS: atom_id res chain seq x y z
N MET A 1 -15.92 14.25 14.04
CA MET A 1 -15.65 13.08 14.89
C MET A 1 -14.46 12.35 14.29
N ALA A 2 -13.36 12.19 15.04
CA ALA A 2 -12.23 11.40 14.56
C ALA A 2 -12.71 9.96 14.39
N LYS A 3 -12.65 9.43 13.17
CA LYS A 3 -12.97 8.01 12.92
C LYS A 3 -11.93 7.20 13.69
N LYS A 4 -12.38 6.34 14.62
CA LYS A 4 -11.47 5.42 15.31
C LYS A 4 -10.89 4.47 14.28
N ILE A 5 -9.57 4.49 14.12
CA ILE A 5 -8.84 3.52 13.30
C ILE A 5 -9.05 2.13 13.94
N PRO A 6 -9.32 1.07 13.15
CA PRO A 6 -9.43 -0.28 13.70
C PRO A 6 -8.17 -0.70 14.48
N PRO A 7 -8.29 -1.63 15.45
CA PRO A 7 -7.11 -2.17 16.13
C PRO A 7 -6.14 -2.76 15.09
N ASP A 8 -4.84 -2.60 15.36
CA ASP A 8 -3.73 -3.08 14.52
C ASP A 8 -3.66 -2.47 13.11
N MET A 9 -4.37 -1.37 12.85
CA MET A 9 -4.30 -0.61 11.60
C MET A 9 -3.66 0.76 11.83
N ALA A 10 -2.93 1.25 10.82
CA ALA A 10 -2.36 2.59 10.79
C ALA A 10 -2.94 3.36 9.58
N GLU A 11 -3.17 4.66 9.75
CA GLU A 11 -3.57 5.54 8.64
C GLU A 11 -2.35 5.88 7.78
N LEU A 12 -2.47 5.72 6.46
CA LEU A 12 -1.47 6.11 5.48
C LEU A 12 -1.91 7.38 4.74
N SER A 13 -1.35 8.52 5.14
CA SER A 13 -1.57 9.81 4.48
C SER A 13 -0.44 10.11 3.49
N VAL A 14 -0.73 10.03 2.19
CA VAL A 14 0.25 10.25 1.11
C VAL A 14 -0.31 11.11 -0.03
N TYR A 15 0.59 11.81 -0.71
CA TYR A 15 0.28 12.51 -1.95
C TYR A 15 0.71 11.65 -3.15
N VAL A 16 -0.22 11.44 -4.06
CA VAL A 16 0.00 10.72 -5.33
C VAL A 16 -0.66 11.49 -6.45
N ASP A 17 -0.18 11.29 -7.68
CA ASP A 17 -0.81 11.87 -8.85
C ASP A 17 -2.29 11.45 -8.96
N LYS A 18 -3.15 12.40 -9.37
CA LYS A 18 -4.61 12.18 -9.42
C LYS A 18 -4.99 11.11 -10.45
N LYS A 19 -4.32 11.10 -11.61
CA LYS A 19 -4.58 10.13 -12.67
C LYS A 19 -4.11 8.75 -12.23
N LEU A 20 -2.94 8.68 -11.59
CA LEU A 20 -2.44 7.44 -11.00
C LEU A 20 -3.41 6.86 -9.96
N LYS A 21 -3.89 7.69 -9.02
CA LYS A 21 -4.89 7.26 -8.02
C LYS A 21 -6.17 6.72 -8.66
N LEU A 22 -6.64 7.35 -9.74
CA LEU A 22 -7.83 6.90 -10.46
C LEU A 22 -7.60 5.54 -11.12
N GLN A 23 -6.49 5.37 -11.84
CA GLN A 23 -6.15 4.10 -12.47
C GLN A 23 -6.00 2.99 -11.44
N PHE A 24 -5.31 3.26 -10.34
CA PHE A 24 -5.15 2.31 -9.24
C PHE A 24 -6.51 1.90 -8.66
N LYS A 25 -7.42 2.85 -8.41
CA LYS A 25 -8.77 2.56 -7.93
C LYS A 25 -9.57 1.69 -8.90
N LEU A 26 -9.53 2.01 -10.20
CA LEU A 26 -10.22 1.23 -11.22
C LEU A 26 -9.70 -0.21 -11.26
N ALA A 27 -8.38 -0.40 -11.18
CA ALA A 27 -7.77 -1.72 -11.14
C ALA A 27 -8.15 -2.53 -9.89
N CYS A 28 -8.22 -1.87 -8.72
CA CYS A 28 -8.69 -2.51 -7.48
C CYS A 28 -10.17 -2.94 -7.60
N THR A 29 -11.01 -2.07 -8.19
CA THR A 29 -12.44 -2.33 -8.39
C THR A 29 -12.68 -3.50 -9.32
N ALA A 30 -11.93 -3.58 -10.43
CA ALA A 30 -12.02 -4.68 -11.39
C ALA A 30 -11.63 -6.05 -10.78
N GLN A 31 -10.87 -6.04 -9.68
CA GLN A 31 -10.45 -7.24 -8.95
C GLN A 31 -11.28 -7.48 -7.68
N GLU A 32 -12.30 -6.66 -7.41
CA GLU A 32 -13.13 -6.71 -6.21
C GLU A 32 -12.33 -6.62 -4.89
N LYS A 33 -11.19 -5.92 -4.92
CA LYS A 33 -10.30 -5.76 -3.77
C LYS A 33 -10.29 -4.33 -3.23
N PRO A 34 -10.31 -4.13 -1.91
CA PRO A 34 -10.19 -2.78 -1.33
C PRO A 34 -8.78 -2.23 -1.53
N MET A 35 -8.67 -0.93 -1.76
CA MET A 35 -7.36 -0.26 -1.97
C MET A 35 -6.37 -0.50 -0.82
N SER A 36 -6.87 -0.58 0.42
CA SER A 36 -6.04 -0.84 1.61
C SER A 36 -5.37 -2.21 1.59
N GLU A 37 -6.04 -3.24 1.05
CA GLU A 37 -5.46 -4.58 0.91
C GLU A 37 -4.33 -4.56 -0.12
N ILE A 38 -4.56 -3.94 -1.27
CA ILE A 38 -3.56 -3.85 -2.34
C ILE A 38 -2.35 -3.04 -1.88
N VAL A 39 -2.56 -1.91 -1.20
CA VAL A 39 -1.45 -1.12 -0.62
C VAL A 39 -0.66 -1.96 0.37
N GLY A 40 -1.32 -2.71 1.26
CA GLY A 40 -0.64 -3.61 2.20
C GLY A 40 0.19 -4.70 1.51
N LEU A 41 -0.33 -5.29 0.42
CA LEU A 41 0.40 -6.25 -0.40
C LEU A 41 1.64 -5.62 -1.06
N LEU A 42 1.48 -4.46 -1.69
CA LEU A 42 2.58 -3.77 -2.35
C LEU A 42 3.68 -3.35 -1.35
N MET A 43 3.29 -2.91 -0.14
CA MET A 43 4.24 -2.60 0.92
C MET A 43 5.03 -3.84 1.36
N LYS A 44 4.37 -4.99 1.53
CA LYS A 44 5.05 -6.26 1.86
C LYS A 44 6.02 -6.69 0.77
N GLN A 45 5.57 -6.69 -0.48
CA GLN A 45 6.40 -7.03 -1.63
C GLN A 45 7.61 -6.12 -1.75
N TRP A 46 7.43 -4.81 -1.55
CA TRP A 46 8.54 -3.87 -1.55
C TRP A 46 9.56 -4.21 -0.46
N LEU A 47 9.11 -4.48 0.77
CA LEU A 47 10.01 -4.86 1.87
C LEU A 47 10.73 -6.19 1.61
N GLU A 48 10.04 -7.18 1.04
CA GLU A 48 10.64 -8.46 0.66
C GLU A 48 11.76 -8.27 -0.37
N ILE A 49 11.53 -7.47 -1.41
CA ILE A 49 12.54 -7.13 -2.42
C ILE A 49 13.77 -6.51 -1.74
N GLN A 50 13.57 -5.55 -0.84
CA GLN A 50 14.67 -4.90 -0.13
C GLN A 50 15.41 -5.84 0.82
N ALA A 51 14.70 -6.76 1.48
CA ALA A 51 15.32 -7.77 2.34
C ALA A 51 16.13 -8.81 1.54
N THR A 52 15.73 -9.09 0.30
CA THR A 52 16.46 -9.97 -0.61
C THR A 52 17.56 -9.27 -1.41
N SER A 53 17.68 -7.95 -1.30
CA SER A 53 18.74 -7.19 -1.95
C SER A 53 20.01 -7.31 -1.09
N PRO A 54 21.06 -8.04 -1.55
CA PRO A 54 22.27 -8.20 -0.76
C PRO A 54 23.08 -6.91 -0.88
N GLU A 55 22.98 -6.03 0.10
CA GLU A 55 23.96 -4.96 0.28
C GLU A 55 24.73 -5.20 1.59
N SER A 56 25.85 -5.92 1.39
CA SER A 56 27.16 -5.66 1.99
C SER A 56 27.35 -5.93 3.48
N GLU A 57 28.15 -6.96 3.75
CA GLU A 57 29.05 -7.02 4.91
C GLU A 57 29.71 -5.65 5.17
N PRO A 58 29.79 -5.28 6.44
CA PRO A 58 31.09 -4.93 7.01
C PRO A 58 31.53 -5.90 8.11
#